data_AF-A0A8J3US84-F1
#
_entry.id   AF-A0A8J3US84-F1
#
_cell.length_a   1.000
_cell.length_b   1.000
_cell.length_c   1.000
_cell.angle_alpha   90.00
_cell.angle_beta   90.00
_cell.angle_gamma   90.00
#
_symmetry.space_group_name_H-M   'P 1'
#
loop_
_entity.id
_entity.type
_entity.pdbx_description
1 polymer ?
#
loop_
_entity_poly.entity_id
_entity_poly.type
_entity_poly.pdbx_seq_one_letter_code
_entity_poly.pdbx_strand_id
1 'polypeptide(L)'
;MGRPAGPRHTELLVAAGFAVVVGGCLTATAVFPPGEIVGRIAVLAAVLCVFAARTADPLAALATAVMGWLVATGFLVNREGELRFTGWPDLLRLAVLVAAVAIGTLWGRIRIARQYAAVTIIEIAPDDPLLADAAALAEPAGSARAVNH
;
A
#
# COMPACT_ATOMS: atom_id res chain seq x y z
N MET A 1 24.08 -15.81 25.92
CA MET A 1 23.83 -16.11 24.49
C MET A 1 22.64 -15.30 24.03
N GLY A 2 22.89 -14.22 23.27
CA GLY A 2 21.83 -13.36 22.74
C GLY A 2 21.06 -14.08 21.65
N ARG A 3 19.72 -14.09 21.75
CA ARG A 3 18.84 -14.57 20.68
C ARG A 3 19.14 -13.74 19.42
N PRO A 4 19.30 -14.33 18.22
CA PRO A 4 19.33 -13.55 17.00
C PRO A 4 17.98 -12.82 16.90
N ALA A 5 18.00 -11.49 17.04
CA ALA A 5 16.82 -10.69 16.73
C ALA A 5 16.53 -10.90 15.25
N GLY A 6 15.40 -11.52 14.94
CA GLY A 6 14.96 -11.64 13.55
C GLY A 6 14.93 -10.26 12.89
N PRO A 7 15.18 -10.16 11.57
CA PRO A 7 15.16 -8.88 10.86
C PRO A 7 13.89 -8.11 11.20
N ARG A 8 14.02 -6.82 11.53
CA ARG A 8 12.84 -6.00 11.82
C ARG A 8 11.99 -5.95 10.55
N HIS A 9 10.66 -6.01 10.69
CA HIS A 9 9.75 -6.05 9.55
C HIS A 9 10.07 -4.97 8.49
N THR A 10 10.39 -3.75 8.94
CA THR A 10 10.82 -2.64 8.07
C THR A 10 12.12 -2.90 7.31
N GLU A 11 13.11 -3.60 7.90
CA GLU A 11 14.36 -3.95 7.21
C GLU A 11 14.12 -4.89 6.03
N LEU A 12 13.24 -5.88 6.22
CA LEU A 12 12.81 -6.78 5.15
C LEU A 12 12.05 -6.02 4.06
N LEU A 13 11.19 -5.07 4.44
CA LEU A 13 10.47 -4.23 3.49
C LEU A 13 11.42 -3.31 2.71
N VAL A 14 12.46 -2.76 3.34
CA VAL A 14 13.47 -1.94 2.64
C VAL A 14 14.24 -2.80 1.63
N ALA A 15 14.63 -4.02 1.99
CA ALA A 15 15.29 -4.95 1.07
C ALA A 15 14.37 -5.34 -0.11
N ALA A 16 13.09 -5.62 0.17
CA ALA A 16 12.09 -5.86 -0.88
C ALA A 16 11.89 -4.62 -1.77
N GLY A 17 11.87 -3.42 -1.17
CA GLY A 17 11.78 -2.15 -1.88
C GLY A 17 12.93 -1.95 -2.86
N PHE A 18 14.15 -2.33 -2.48
CA PHE A 18 15.29 -2.30 -3.40
C PHE A 18 15.07 -3.21 -4.62
N ALA A 19 14.62 -4.45 -4.42
CA ALA A 19 14.32 -5.35 -5.52
C ALA A 19 13.21 -4.79 -6.44
N VAL A 20 12.20 -4.15 -5.86
CA VAL A 20 11.12 -3.47 -6.58
C VAL A 20 11.65 -2.30 -7.42
N VAL A 21 12.57 -1.50 -6.90
CA VAL A 21 13.21 -0.39 -7.63
C VAL A 21 13.97 -0.93 -8.85
N VAL A 22 14.79 -1.97 -8.66
CA VAL A 22 15.56 -2.59 -9.75
C VAL A 22 14.61 -3.14 -10.81
N GLY A 23 13.59 -3.90 -10.40
CA GLY A 23 12.57 -4.42 -11.31
C GLY A 23 11.78 -3.33 -12.04
N GLY A 24 11.44 -2.23 -11.35
CA GLY A 24 10.78 -1.07 -11.94
C GLY A 24 11.64 -0.37 -12.97
N CYS A 25 12.94 -0.22 -12.71
CA CYS A 25 13.90 0.33 -13.66
C CYS A 25 14.05 -0.56 -14.90
N LEU A 26 14.18 -1.88 -14.71
CA LEU A 26 14.22 -2.85 -15.82
C LEU A 26 12.94 -2.78 -16.66
N THR A 27 11.78 -2.73 -16.01
CA THR A 27 10.47 -2.60 -16.68
C THR A 27 10.41 -1.30 -17.49
N ALA A 28 10.79 -0.18 -16.89
CA ALA A 28 10.83 1.12 -17.56
C ALA A 28 11.76 1.10 -18.79
N THR A 29 12.92 0.44 -18.69
CA THR A 29 13.85 0.30 -19.82
C THR A 29 13.32 -0.61 -20.93
N ALA A 30 12.53 -1.63 -20.59
CA ALA A 30 11.95 -2.57 -21.55
C ALA A 30 10.76 -1.96 -22.30
N VAL A 31 9.96 -1.12 -21.63
CA VAL A 31 8.73 -0.54 -22.20
C VAL A 31 9.02 0.74 -23.00
N PHE A 32 9.95 1.58 -22.53
CA PHE A 32 10.15 2.91 -23.10
C PHE A 32 11.53 3.06 -23.75
N PRO A 33 11.59 3.71 -24.94
CA PRO A 33 12.86 4.07 -25.54
C PRO A 33 13.62 5.05 -24.63
N PRO A 34 14.95 5.09 -24.73
CA PRO A 34 15.77 5.81 -23.75
C PRO A 34 15.71 7.34 -23.84
N GLY A 35 15.09 7.90 -24.89
CA GLY A 35 14.77 9.34 -24.93
C GLY A 35 13.51 9.71 -24.12
N GLU A 36 12.69 8.73 -23.75
CA GLU A 36 11.38 8.98 -23.14
C GLU A 36 11.42 8.90 -21.61
N ILE A 37 12.05 9.93 -21.01
CA ILE A 37 12.28 9.99 -19.57
C ILE A 37 10.96 10.06 -18.79
N VAL A 38 9.96 10.78 -19.30
CA VAL A 38 8.66 10.95 -18.61
C VAL A 38 7.95 9.59 -18.43
N GLY A 39 7.87 8.78 -19.48
CA GLY A 39 7.25 7.44 -19.41
C GLY A 39 7.98 6.51 -18.44
N ARG A 40 9.31 6.56 -18.43
CA ARG A 40 10.13 5.75 -17.51
C ARG A 40 9.91 6.12 -16.04
N ILE A 41 9.85 7.42 -15.73
CA ILE A 41 9.56 7.91 -14.37
C ILE A 41 8.13 7.58 -13.98
N ALA A 42 7.16 7.65 -14.90
CA ALA A 42 5.78 7.27 -14.65
C ALA A 42 5.64 5.78 -14.28
N VAL A 43 6.34 4.88 -14.98
CA VAL A 43 6.39 3.44 -14.63
C VAL A 43 6.96 3.25 -13.23
N LEU A 44 8.09 3.89 -12.93
CA LEU A 44 8.72 3.75 -11.63
C LEU A 44 7.80 4.29 -10.51
N ALA A 45 7.16 5.44 -10.73
CA ALA A 45 6.19 6.01 -9.81
C ALA A 45 5.00 5.06 -9.56
N ALA A 46 4.47 4.43 -10.61
CA ALA A 46 3.38 3.46 -10.50
C ALA A 46 3.80 2.22 -9.68
N VAL A 47 4.98 1.67 -9.97
CA VAL A 47 5.53 0.51 -9.24
C VAL A 47 5.73 0.83 -7.76
N LEU A 48 6.29 2.01 -7.44
CA LEU A 48 6.49 2.45 -6.07
C LEU A 48 5.17 2.75 -5.34
N CYS A 49 4.19 3.33 -6.03
CA CYS A 49 2.86 3.54 -5.49
C CYS A 49 2.19 2.20 -5.09
N VAL A 50 2.26 1.20 -5.97
CA VAL A 50 1.74 -0.14 -5.68
C VAL A 50 2.46 -0.77 -4.49
N PHE A 51 3.78 -0.70 -4.45
CA PHE A 51 4.56 -1.20 -3.31
C PHE A 51 4.15 -0.54 -2.00
N ALA A 52 4.10 0.80 -1.96
CA ALA A 52 3.69 1.56 -0.79
C ALA A 52 2.25 1.26 -0.35
N ALA A 53 1.34 1.04 -1.30
CA ALA A 53 -0.04 0.65 -1.00
C ALA A 53 -0.15 -0.77 -0.41
N ARG A 54 0.77 -1.66 -0.76
CA ARG A 54 0.80 -3.03 -0.22
C ARG A 54 1.44 -3.10 1.16
N THR A 55 2.49 -2.34 1.39
CA THR A 55 3.23 -2.39 2.65
C THR A 55 2.64 -1.48 3.72
N ALA A 56 2.09 -0.33 3.33
CA ALA A 56 1.56 0.70 4.21
C ALA A 56 2.56 1.19 5.30
N ASP A 57 3.86 0.92 5.14
CA ASP A 57 4.94 1.39 6.00
C ASP A 57 5.55 2.66 5.38
N PRO A 58 5.33 3.85 5.98
CA PRO A 58 5.80 5.11 5.42
C PRO A 58 7.32 5.22 5.39
N LEU A 59 8.03 4.60 6.35
CA LEU A 59 9.48 4.69 6.42
C LEU A 59 10.12 3.83 5.33
N ALA A 60 9.64 2.60 5.17
CA ALA A 60 10.09 1.73 4.08
C ALA A 60 9.76 2.33 2.70
N ALA A 61 8.56 2.91 2.54
CA ALA A 61 8.13 3.52 1.30
C ALA A 61 8.98 4.75 0.91
N LEU A 62 9.28 5.65 1.86
CA LEU A 62 10.15 6.80 1.62
C LEU A 62 11.59 6.39 1.32
N ALA A 63 12.16 5.45 2.08
CA ALA A 63 13.50 4.92 1.80
C ALA A 63 13.58 4.34 0.38
N THR A 64 12.54 3.59 -0.02
CA THR A 64 12.45 3.00 -1.37
C THR A 64 12.31 4.07 -2.45
N ALA A 65 11.56 5.14 -2.22
CA ALA A 65 11.45 6.26 -3.17
C ALA A 65 12.77 6.99 -3.37
N VAL A 66 13.53 7.24 -2.31
CA VAL A 66 14.86 7.86 -2.40
C VAL A 66 15.82 6.95 -3.16
N MET A 67 15.85 5.65 -2.84
CA MET A 67 16.65 4.67 -3.60
C MET A 67 16.25 4.61 -5.07
N GLY A 68 14.94 4.59 -5.36
CA GLY A 68 14.40 4.65 -6.71
C GLY A 68 14.84 5.89 -7.48
N TRP A 69 14.84 7.05 -6.82
CA TRP A 69 15.31 8.29 -7.42
C TRP A 69 16.81 8.25 -7.74
N LEU A 70 17.66 7.77 -6.83
CA LEU A 70 19.10 7.64 -7.05
C LEU A 70 19.40 6.70 -8.23
N VAL A 71 18.77 5.53 -8.27
CA VAL A 71 18.94 4.54 -9.34
C VAL A 71 18.42 5.10 -10.67
N ALA A 72 17.25 5.74 -10.69
CA ALA A 72 16.71 6.34 -11.90
C ALA A 72 17.60 7.47 -12.42
N THR A 73 18.14 8.31 -11.55
CA THR A 73 19.01 9.42 -11.93
C THR A 73 20.34 8.89 -12.50
N GLY A 74 20.94 7.88 -11.84
CA GLY A 74 22.21 7.30 -12.25
C GLY A 74 22.15 6.34 -13.44
N PHE A 75 21.02 5.67 -13.70
CA PHE A 75 20.92 4.67 -14.79
C PHE A 75 19.95 5.05 -15.90
N LEU A 76 18.82 5.69 -15.57
CA LEU A 76 17.81 6.03 -16.57
C LEU A 76 18.06 7.41 -17.18
N VAL A 77 18.63 8.36 -16.43
CA VAL A 77 18.86 9.74 -16.88
C VAL A 77 20.30 9.93 -17.36
N ASN A 78 21.29 9.71 -16.49
CA ASN A 78 22.70 9.85 -16.84
C ASN A 78 23.28 8.48 -17.16
N ARG A 79 23.16 8.03 -18.40
CA ARG A 79 23.58 6.70 -18.90
C ARG A 79 25.02 6.26 -18.57
N GLU A 80 25.86 7.16 -18.09
CA GLU A 80 27.26 6.91 -17.73
C GLU A 80 27.44 6.41 -16.29
N GLY A 81 26.37 6.30 -15.50
CA GLY A 81 26.47 5.94 -14.07
C GLY A 81 26.94 7.10 -13.20
N GLU A 82 27.13 8.29 -13.77
CA GLU A 82 27.48 9.48 -13.02
C GLU A 82 26.23 10.09 -12.38
N LEU A 83 26.23 10.16 -11.06
CA LEU A 83 25.19 10.81 -10.29
C LEU A 83 25.36 12.35 -10.37
N ARG A 84 25.02 12.92 -11.52
CA ARG A 84 25.01 14.38 -11.70
C ARG A 84 23.63 14.94 -11.44
N PHE A 85 23.53 15.77 -10.41
CA PHE A 85 22.35 16.57 -10.14
C PHE A 85 22.43 17.83 -10.99
N THR A 86 21.65 17.82 -12.08
CA THR A 86 21.55 18.92 -13.05
C THR A 86 20.63 20.05 -12.58
N GLY A 87 19.94 19.87 -11.45
CA GLY A 87 19.18 20.92 -10.76
C GLY A 87 17.69 20.60 -10.67
N TRP A 88 16.85 21.57 -11.02
CA TRP A 88 15.39 21.54 -10.79
C TRP A 88 14.66 20.30 -11.35
N PRO A 89 14.99 19.78 -12.55
CA PRO A 89 14.31 18.59 -13.08
C PRO A 89 14.50 17.33 -12.22
N ASP A 90 15.64 17.19 -11.55
CA ASP A 90 15.93 16.03 -10.70
C ASP A 90 15.11 16.08 -9.40
N LEU A 91 14.96 17.28 -8.83
CA LEU A 91 14.09 17.53 -7.67
C LEU A 91 12.62 17.28 -7.99
N LEU A 92 12.15 17.68 -9.18
CA LEU A 92 10.78 17.37 -9.61
C LEU A 92 10.53 15.87 -9.71
N ARG A 93 11.49 15.09 -10.23
CA ARG A 93 11.38 13.63 -10.29
C ARG A 93 11.30 13.03 -8.88
N LEU A 94 12.14 13.50 -7.95
CA LEU A 94 12.06 13.09 -6.55
C LEU A 94 10.68 13.41 -5.95
N ALA A 95 10.19 14.63 -6.16
CA ALA A 95 8.89 15.06 -5.66
C ALA A 95 7.75 14.18 -6.19
N VAL A 96 7.79 13.81 -7.47
CA VAL A 96 6.81 12.90 -8.08
C VAL A 96 6.86 11.51 -7.43
N LEU A 97 8.06 10.94 -7.23
CA LEU A 97 8.19 9.62 -6.61
C LEU A 97 7.75 9.63 -5.13
N VAL A 98 8.08 10.70 -4.39
CA VAL A 98 7.62 10.92 -3.01
C VAL A 98 6.10 11.04 -2.95
N ALA A 99 5.49 11.83 -3.84
CA ALA A 99 4.04 11.96 -3.92
C ALA A 99 3.37 10.61 -4.24
N ALA A 100 3.94 9.83 -5.16
CA ALA A 100 3.43 8.51 -5.51
C ALA A 100 3.44 7.54 -4.32
N VAL A 101 4.54 7.47 -3.56
CA VAL A 101 4.57 6.62 -2.36
C VAL A 101 3.69 7.14 -1.23
N ALA A 102 3.51 8.45 -1.10
CA ALA A 102 2.58 9.03 -0.13
C ALA A 102 1.13 8.64 -0.43
N ILE A 103 0.72 8.76 -1.70
CA ILE A 103 -0.61 8.34 -2.17
C ILE A 103 -0.81 6.83 -1.95
N GLY A 104 0.17 6.01 -2.36
CA GLY A 104 0.12 4.57 -2.14
C GLY A 104 -0.02 4.21 -0.67
N THR A 105 0.84 4.77 0.19
CA THR A 105 0.81 4.54 1.64
C THR A 105 -0.55 4.91 2.24
N LEU A 106 -1.08 6.09 1.88
CA LEU A 106 -2.39 6.54 2.37
C LEU A 106 -3.50 5.58 1.96
N TRP A 107 -3.51 5.15 0.70
CA TRP A 107 -4.48 4.17 0.20
C TRP A 107 -4.37 2.83 0.93
N GLY A 108 -3.15 2.34 1.16
CA GLY A 108 -2.89 1.12 1.91
C GLY A 108 -3.46 1.18 3.33
N ARG A 109 -3.26 2.31 4.01
CA ARG A 109 -3.80 2.55 5.37
C ARG A 109 -5.32 2.60 5.39
N ILE A 110 -5.96 3.26 4.41
CA ILE A 110 -7.43 3.30 4.28
C ILE A 110 -7.98 1.88 4.05
N ARG A 111 -7.35 1.08 3.18
CA ARG A 111 -7.77 -0.30 2.92
C ARG A 111 -7.72 -1.15 4.18
N ILE A 112 -6.62 -1.07 4.92
CA ILE A 112 -6.42 -1.81 6.17
C ILE A 112 -7.47 -1.38 7.23
N ALA A 113 -7.71 -0.06 7.38
CA ALA A 113 -8.71 0.46 8.30
C ALA A 113 -10.13 -0.04 7.97
N ARG A 114 -10.50 -0.08 6.69
CA ARG A 114 -11.80 -0.63 6.24
C ARG A 114 -11.95 -2.11 6.54
N GLN A 115 -10.88 -2.89 6.43
CA GLN A 115 -10.90 -4.32 6.72
C GLN A 115 -11.14 -4.59 8.21
N TYR A 116 -10.53 -3.81 9.10
CA TYR A 116 -10.79 -3.91 10.54
C TYR A 116 -12.23 -3.53 10.90
N ALA A 117 -12.76 -2.46 10.31
CA ALA A 117 -14.14 -2.05 10.54
C ALA A 117 -15.16 -3.13 10.11
N ALA A 118 -14.90 -3.85 9.01
CA ALA A 118 -15.77 -4.92 8.53
C ALA A 118 -15.74 -6.18 9.41
N VAL A 119 -14.57 -6.53 9.97
CA VAL A 119 -14.43 -7.70 10.87
C VAL A 119 -15.14 -7.48 12.19
N THR A 120 -15.00 -6.29 12.79
CA THR A 120 -15.68 -5.94 14.05
C THR A 120 -17.21 -6.00 13.94
N ILE A 121 -17.78 -5.69 12.77
CA ILE A 121 -19.24 -5.78 12.56
C ILE A 121 -19.73 -7.23 12.52
N ILE A 122 -18.94 -8.16 11.97
CA ILE A 122 -19.30 -9.58 11.90
C ILE A 122 -19.19 -10.25 13.28
N GLU A 123 -18.20 -9.86 14.08
CA GLU A 123 -17.96 -10.43 15.41
C GLU A 123 -18.99 -9.99 16.47
N ILE A 124 -19.59 -8.80 16.32
CA ILE A 124 -20.66 -8.33 17.22
C ILE A 124 -22.04 -8.93 16.87
N ALA A 125 -22.22 -9.44 15.64
CA ALA A 125 -23.53 -9.87 15.13
C ALA A 125 -23.73 -11.40 14.93
N PRO A 126 -23.39 -12.29 15.88
CA PRO A 126 -24.04 -13.60 15.96
C PRO A 126 -24.98 -13.77 17.15
N ASP A 127 -24.69 -13.15 18.31
CA ASP A 127 -25.33 -13.48 19.60
C ASP A 127 -25.81 -12.25 20.37
N ASP A 128 -26.29 -11.19 19.70
CA ASP A 128 -26.78 -10.00 20.41
C ASP A 128 -28.13 -10.30 21.10
N PRO A 129 -28.18 -10.50 22.44
CA PRO A 129 -29.40 -10.89 23.16
C PRO A 129 -30.49 -9.82 23.02
N LEU A 130 -30.10 -8.59 22.69
CA LEU A 130 -30.99 -7.47 22.45
C LEU A 130 -31.86 -7.64 21.19
N LEU A 131 -31.38 -8.35 20.17
CA LEU A 131 -32.16 -8.71 18.99
C LEU A 131 -33.06 -9.93 19.23
N ALA A 132 -32.63 -10.87 20.09
CA ALA A 132 -33.47 -11.98 20.54
C ALA A 132 -34.65 -11.48 21.38
N ASP A 133 -34.43 -10.52 22.28
CA ASP A 133 -35.48 -9.85 23.05
C ASP A 133 -36.41 -9.01 22.16
N ALA A 134 -35.87 -8.32 21.15
CA ALA A 134 -36.69 -7.58 20.18
C ALA A 134 -37.57 -8.51 19.31
N ALA A 135 -37.07 -9.69 18.93
CA ALA A 135 -37.84 -10.70 18.21
C ALA A 135 -38.93 -11.33 19.10
N ALA A 136 -38.65 -11.55 20.39
CA ALA A 136 -39.63 -12.04 21.36
C ALA A 136 -40.75 -11.02 21.66
N LEU A 137 -40.46 -9.72 21.60
CA LEU A 137 -41.45 -8.65 21.75
C LEU A 137 -42.24 -8.37 20.46
N ALA A 138 -41.78 -8.87 19.31
CA ALA A 138 -42.43 -8.71 18.01
C ALA A 138 -43.40 -9.85 17.66
N GLU A 139 -43.48 -10.93 18.45
CA GLU A 139 -44.58 -11.89 18.31
C GLU A 139 -45.89 -11.25 18.78
N PRO A 140 -46.86 -11.01 17.87
CA PRO A 140 -48.15 -10.49 18.29
C PRO A 140 -48.86 -11.55 19.13
N ALA A 141 -49.23 -11.18 20.35
CA ALA A 141 -50.13 -11.91 21.23
C ALA A 141 -51.45 -12.22 20.50
N GLY A 142 -51.50 -13.34 19.79
CA GLY A 142 -52.53 -13.59 18.79
C GLY A 142 -52.64 -15.06 18.39
N SER A 143 -52.73 -15.96 19.37
CA SER A 143 -53.32 -17.30 19.13
C SER A 143 -54.13 -17.72 20.35
N ALA A 144 -55.17 -16.92 20.61
CA ALA A 144 -56.29 -17.36 21.40
C ALA A 144 -57.04 -18.46 20.64
N ARG A 145 -56.98 -19.68 21.18
CA ARG A 145 -58.16 -20.52 21.41
C ARG A 145 -59.08 -20.74 20.20
N ALA A 146 -58.70 -21.65 19.31
CA ALA A 146 -59.66 -22.40 18.51
C ALA A 146 -59.89 -23.78 19.17
N VAL A 147 -60.82 -23.80 20.14
CA VAL A 147 -61.47 -25.04 20.58
C VAL A 147 -62.56 -25.32 19.56
N ASN A 148 -62.44 -26.41 18.81
CA ASN A 148 -63.53 -26.95 18.01
C ASN A 148 -63.56 -28.48 18.14
N HIS A 149 -64.79 -28.94 18.41
CA HIS A 149 -65.33 -30.30 18.50
C HIS A 149 -65.08 -31.10 19.79
#